data_AF-A0ABD0R4W4-F1
#
_entry.id   AF-A0ABD0R4W4-F1
#
_cell.length_a   1.000
_cell.length_b   1.000
_cell.length_c   1.000
_cell.angle_alpha   90.00
_cell.angle_beta   90.00
_cell.angle_gamma   90.00
#
_symmetry.space_group_name_H-M   'P 1'
#
loop_
_entity.id
_entity.type
_entity.pdbx_description
1 polymer ?
#
loop_
_entity_poly.entity_id
_entity_poly.type
_entity_poly.pdbx_seq_one_letter_code
_entity_poly.pdbx_strand_id
1 'polypeptide(L)'
;VPKSTVASIILKWKTFGTTRTLPRAGRPAKLSYRGRRALVREVKKNPKITVAELQRCSREMGESCRKSTITAALHQSGLYGRVARRKPLLSARHMKAHMEFSKKQLKDSKM
;
A
#
# COMPACT_ATOMS: atom_id res chain seq x y z
N VAL A 1 14.73 -42.88 -7.68
CA VAL A 1 14.44 -41.78 -6.71
C VAL A 1 15.09 -42.13 -5.38
N PRO A 2 15.86 -41.24 -4.74
CA PRO A 2 16.48 -41.52 -3.45
C PRO A 2 15.44 -41.86 -2.36
N LYS A 3 15.76 -42.81 -1.47
CA LYS A 3 14.87 -43.18 -0.35
C LYS A 3 14.51 -41.98 0.54
N SER A 4 15.46 -41.05 0.72
CA SER A 4 15.26 -39.80 1.48
C SER A 4 14.18 -38.90 0.87
N THR A 5 14.11 -38.80 -0.46
CA THR A 5 13.09 -38.03 -1.16
C THR A 5 11.70 -38.63 -0.92
N VAL A 6 11.56 -39.95 -1.04
CA VAL A 6 10.29 -40.64 -0.77
C VAL A 6 9.85 -40.44 0.68
N ALA A 7 10.75 -40.61 1.65
CA ALA A 7 10.47 -40.38 3.07
C ALA A 7 10.03 -38.94 3.35
N SER A 8 10.70 -37.94 2.74
CA SER A 8 10.33 -36.53 2.91
C SER A 8 8.96 -36.18 2.33
N ILE A 9 8.57 -36.83 1.22
CA ILE A 9 7.24 -36.68 0.63
C ILE A 9 6.17 -37.28 1.54
N ILE A 10 6.40 -38.49 2.08
CA ILE A 10 5.49 -39.14 3.03
C ILE A 10 5.31 -38.28 4.29
N LEU A 11 6.41 -37.76 4.85
CA LEU A 11 6.36 -36.88 6.02
C LEU A 11 5.55 -35.61 5.72
N LYS A 12 5.80 -34.96 4.59
CA LYS A 12 5.06 -33.75 4.17
C LYS A 12 3.56 -34.03 4.00
N TRP A 13 3.21 -35.16 3.39
CA TRP A 13 1.81 -35.55 3.24
C TRP A 13 1.13 -35.75 4.60
N LYS A 14 1.81 -36.43 5.54
CA LYS A 14 1.30 -36.62 6.91
C LYS A 14 1.12 -35.30 7.67
N THR A 15 1.98 -34.30 7.45
CA THR A 15 1.92 -33.02 8.19
C THR A 15 1.01 -31.97 7.55
N PHE A 16 0.98 -31.88 6.22
CA PHE A 16 0.29 -30.80 5.50
C PHE A 16 -0.79 -31.28 4.53
N GLY A 17 -0.98 -32.59 4.36
CA GLY A 17 -1.97 -33.15 3.41
C GLY A 17 -1.70 -32.81 1.94
N THR A 18 -0.46 -32.43 1.59
CA THR A 18 -0.12 -32.01 0.23
C THR A 18 1.22 -32.56 -0.24
N THR A 19 1.28 -32.97 -1.52
CA THR A 19 2.51 -33.40 -2.20
C THR A 19 3.20 -32.26 -2.95
N ARG A 20 2.48 -31.13 -3.14
CA ARG A 20 3.00 -29.95 -3.85
C ARG A 20 4.21 -29.35 -3.13
N THR A 21 5.09 -28.71 -3.89
CA THR A 21 6.19 -27.93 -3.33
C THR A 21 5.62 -26.66 -2.68
N LEU A 22 5.94 -26.45 -1.40
CA LEU A 22 5.56 -25.24 -0.68
C LEU A 22 6.49 -24.08 -1.07
N PRO A 23 5.99 -22.83 -1.07
CA PRO A 23 6.87 -21.68 -1.25
C PRO A 23 7.92 -21.65 -0.14
N ARG A 24 9.15 -21.28 -0.50
CA ARG A 24 10.21 -21.10 0.49
C ARG A 24 9.95 -19.86 1.32
N ALA A 25 10.30 -19.91 2.61
CA ALA A 25 10.33 -18.73 3.44
C ALA A 25 11.32 -17.72 2.83
N GLY A 26 10.83 -16.51 2.55
CA GLY A 26 11.64 -15.42 2.05
C GLY A 26 12.40 -14.70 3.16
N ARG A 27 13.23 -13.72 2.78
CA ARG A 27 13.91 -12.83 3.74
C ARG A 27 12.88 -11.96 4.46
N PRO A 28 12.98 -11.77 5.79
CA PRO A 28 12.14 -10.82 6.50
C PRO A 28 12.34 -9.39 5.98
N ALA A 29 11.26 -8.60 5.97
CA ALA A 29 11.31 -7.21 5.58
C ALA A 29 12.17 -6.40 6.57
N LYS A 30 12.85 -5.36 6.06
CA LYS A 30 13.67 -4.48 6.90
C LYS A 30 12.83 -3.54 7.79
N LEU A 31 11.67 -3.11 7.30
CA LEU A 31 10.71 -2.31 8.06
C LEU A 31 9.82 -3.23 8.87
N SER A 32 9.52 -2.86 10.12
CA SER A 32 8.55 -3.60 10.92
C SER A 32 7.13 -3.34 10.39
N TYR A 33 6.18 -4.19 10.80
CA TYR A 33 4.77 -3.94 10.52
C TYR A 33 4.29 -2.58 11.06
N ARG A 34 4.76 -2.21 12.27
CA ARG A 34 4.40 -0.93 12.91
C ARG A 34 5.00 0.26 12.18
N GLY A 35 6.28 0.19 11.82
CA GLY A 35 6.96 1.26 11.07
C GLY A 35 6.34 1.47 9.70
N ARG A 36 6.04 0.40 8.96
CA ARG A 36 5.30 0.49 7.68
C ARG A 36 3.95 1.18 7.86
N ARG A 37 3.18 0.82 8.89
CA ARG A 37 1.88 1.44 9.18
C ARG A 37 2.00 2.92 9.52
N ALA A 38 3.02 3.31 10.28
CA ALA A 38 3.28 4.70 10.61
C ALA A 38 3.63 5.53 9.37
N LEU A 39 4.49 5.02 8.49
CA LEU A 39 4.81 5.68 7.21
C LEU A 39 3.57 5.89 6.34
N VAL A 40 2.70 4.88 6.25
CA VAL A 40 1.43 4.99 5.50
C VAL A 40 0.52 6.05 6.10
N ARG A 41 0.44 6.17 7.43
CA ARG A 41 -0.34 7.22 8.09
C ARG A 41 0.22 8.61 7.79
N GLU A 42 1.54 8.77 7.81
CA GLU A 42 2.17 10.05 7.54
C GLU A 42 1.92 10.52 6.10
N VAL A 43 2.02 9.61 5.13
CA VAL A 43 1.66 9.90 3.72
C VAL A 43 0.19 10.25 3.56
N LYS A 44 -0.72 9.58 4.30
CA LYS A 44 -2.15 9.92 4.26
C LYS A 44 -2.46 11.29 4.86
N LYS A 45 -1.73 11.69 5.92
CA LYS A 45 -1.87 13.00 6.56
C LYS A 45 -1.35 14.12 5.66
N ASN A 46 -0.19 13.92 5.03
CA ASN A 46 0.39 14.85 4.08
C ASN A 46 0.79 14.13 2.78
N PRO A 47 -0.11 14.07 1.77
CA PRO A 47 0.17 13.37 0.51
C PRO A 47 1.33 13.96 -0.31
N LYS A 48 1.81 15.17 0.02
CA LYS A 48 2.95 15.83 -0.65
C LYS A 48 4.29 15.54 0.03
N ILE A 49 4.30 14.75 1.11
CA ILE A 49 5.53 14.42 1.84
C ILE A 49 6.53 13.69 0.93
N THR A 50 7.80 14.08 1.04
CA THR A 50 8.88 13.49 0.25
C THR A 50 9.40 12.22 0.91
N VAL A 51 9.99 11.34 0.11
CA VAL A 51 10.64 10.12 0.64
C VAL A 51 11.81 10.45 1.56
N ALA A 52 12.45 11.62 1.41
CA ALA A 52 13.53 12.07 2.29
C ALA A 52 13.02 12.43 3.69
N GLU A 53 11.87 13.10 3.78
CA GLU A 53 11.20 13.39 5.06
C GLU A 53 10.72 12.11 5.72
N LEU A 54 10.10 11.20 4.96
CA LEU A 54 9.72 9.88 5.47
C LEU A 54 10.93 9.08 5.99
N GLN A 55 12.11 9.27 5.39
CA GLN A 55 13.33 8.66 5.89
C GLN A 55 13.77 9.25 7.24
N ARG A 56 13.53 10.53 7.49
CA ARG A 56 13.74 11.14 8.82
C ARG A 56 12.75 10.59 9.83
N CYS A 57 11.45 10.56 9.52
CA CYS A 57 10.43 9.98 10.38
C CYS A 57 10.73 8.51 10.72
N SER A 58 11.19 7.73 9.73
CA SER A 58 11.61 6.35 9.94
C SER A 58 12.75 6.22 10.94
N ARG A 59 13.76 7.12 10.87
CA ARG A 59 14.87 7.13 11.85
C ARG A 59 14.41 7.53 13.25
N GLU A 60 13.51 8.51 13.36
CA GLU A 60 12.92 8.93 14.64
C GLU A 60 12.16 7.79 15.31
N MET A 61 11.54 6.90 14.52
CA MET A 61 10.91 5.67 15.01
C MET A 61 11.89 4.52 15.31
N GLY A 62 13.20 4.72 15.15
CA GLY A 62 14.23 3.68 15.34
C GLY A 62 14.44 2.76 14.13
N GLU A 63 13.78 3.01 13.00
CA GLU A 63 13.89 2.19 11.79
C GLU A 63 14.79 2.87 10.74
N SER A 64 16.10 2.56 10.80
CA SER A 64 17.06 3.09 9.82
C SER A 64 16.95 2.37 8.47
N CYS A 65 16.12 2.91 7.58
CA CYS A 65 15.88 2.40 6.24
C CYS A 65 16.43 3.31 5.13
N ARG A 66 16.79 2.71 3.99
CA ARG A 66 17.14 3.46 2.78
C ARG A 66 15.86 3.94 2.10
N LYS A 67 15.95 5.03 1.32
CA LYS A 67 14.82 5.59 0.56
C LYS A 67 14.13 4.53 -0.31
N SER A 68 14.90 3.66 -0.99
CA SER A 68 14.36 2.57 -1.81
C SER A 68 13.51 1.57 -1.03
N THR A 69 13.89 1.25 0.21
CA THR A 69 13.12 0.36 1.10
C THR A 69 11.78 1.00 1.47
N ILE A 70 11.78 2.30 1.75
CA ILE A 70 10.56 3.06 2.08
C ILE A 70 9.64 3.09 0.85
N THR A 71 10.16 3.43 -0.33
CA THR A 71 9.39 3.43 -1.57
C THR A 71 8.77 2.06 -1.87
N ALA A 72 9.54 0.97 -1.73
CA ALA A 72 9.04 -0.38 -1.93
C ALA A 72 7.89 -0.73 -0.95
N ALA A 73 8.02 -0.35 0.32
CA ALA A 73 6.97 -0.58 1.31
C ALA A 73 5.69 0.25 1.06
N LEU A 74 5.83 1.46 0.52
CA LEU A 74 4.70 2.28 0.08
C LEU A 74 4.01 1.66 -1.15
N HIS A 75 4.78 1.17 -2.13
CA HIS A 75 4.24 0.48 -3.30
C HIS A 75 3.47 -0.80 -2.90
N GLN A 76 3.98 -1.57 -1.94
CA GLN A 76 3.25 -2.72 -1.37
C GLN A 76 1.93 -2.33 -0.70
N SER A 77 1.80 -1.06 -0.29
CA SER A 77 0.59 -0.49 0.29
C SER A 77 -0.28 0.25 -0.74
N GLY A 78 0.06 0.17 -2.04
CA GLY A 78 -0.66 0.83 -3.13
C GLY A 78 -0.45 2.34 -3.24
N LEU A 79 0.54 2.89 -2.52
CA LEU A 79 0.84 4.32 -2.54
C LEU A 79 1.98 4.59 -3.53
N TYR A 80 1.72 5.43 -4.52
CA TYR A 80 2.69 5.79 -5.55
C TYR A 80 2.83 7.30 -5.66
N GLY A 81 4.03 7.76 -6.02
CA GLY A 81 4.24 9.15 -6.41
C GLY A 81 3.41 9.50 -7.66
N ARG A 82 2.58 10.53 -7.56
CA ARG A 82 1.74 11.06 -8.64
C ARG A 82 1.70 12.58 -8.57
N VAL A 83 1.50 13.21 -9.71
CA VAL A 83 1.29 14.66 -9.79
C VAL A 83 -0.21 14.96 -9.65
N ALA A 84 -0.56 15.81 -8.70
CA ALA A 84 -1.94 16.26 -8.53
C ALA A 84 -2.39 17.08 -9.76
N ARG A 85 -3.62 16.84 -10.25
CA ARG A 85 -4.19 17.61 -11.35
C ARG A 85 -4.46 19.05 -10.91
N ARG A 86 -4.16 20.02 -11.77
CA ARG A 86 -4.55 21.42 -11.56
C ARG A 86 -6.08 21.51 -11.58
N LYS A 87 -6.66 22.10 -10.53
CA LYS A 87 -8.10 22.36 -10.42
C LYS A 87 -8.32 23.84 -10.15
N PRO A 88 -9.40 24.45 -10.69
CA PRO A 88 -9.78 25.80 -10.30
C PRO A 88 -10.16 25.84 -8.82
N LEU A 89 -9.89 26.96 -8.15
CA LEU A 89 -10.35 27.21 -6.79
C LEU A 89 -11.83 27.60 -6.85
N LEU A 90 -12.70 26.77 -6.26
CA LEU A 90 -14.13 27.02 -6.23
C LEU A 90 -14.53 27.70 -4.93
N SER A 91 -15.36 28.73 -5.02
CA SER A 91 -16.02 29.33 -3.87
C SER A 91 -17.20 28.46 -3.41
N ALA A 92 -17.67 28.65 -2.17
CA ALA A 92 -18.86 27.98 -1.66
C ALA A 92 -20.09 28.19 -2.55
N ARG A 93 -20.26 29.40 -3.09
CA ARG A 93 -21.33 29.75 -4.03
C ARG A 93 -21.25 28.90 -5.31
N HIS A 94 -20.07 28.77 -5.92
CA HIS A 94 -19.88 27.97 -7.12
C HIS A 94 -20.17 26.49 -6.87
N MET A 95 -19.70 25.94 -5.74
CA MET A 95 -19.97 24.55 -5.37
C MET A 95 -21.47 24.27 -5.24
N LYS A 96 -22.22 25.17 -4.58
CA LYS A 96 -23.68 25.04 -4.45
C LYS A 96 -24.38 25.08 -5.81
N ALA A 97 -24.07 26.07 -6.63
CA ALA A 97 -24.66 26.22 -7.96
C ALA A 97 -24.39 25.01 -8.86
N HIS A 98 -23.15 24.49 -8.86
CA HIS A 98 -22.80 23.28 -9.63
C HIS A 98 -23.59 22.05 -9.16
N MET A 99 -23.79 21.90 -7.84
CA MET A 99 -24.58 20.79 -7.28
C MET A 99 -26.07 20.89 -7.64
N GLU A 100 -26.66 22.09 -7.57
CA GLU A 100 -28.05 22.32 -7.95
C GLU A 100 -28.28 22.08 -9.44
N PHE A 101 -27.39 22.60 -10.29
CA PHE A 101 -27.41 22.36 -11.73
C PHE A 101 -27.34 20.85 -12.04
N SER A 102 -26.38 20.14 -11.45
CA SER A 102 -26.22 18.69 -11.68
C SER A 102 -27.45 17.89 -11.25
N LYS A 103 -28.07 18.24 -10.12
CA LYS A 103 -29.31 17.60 -9.66
C LYS A 103 -30.49 17.85 -10.59
N LYS A 104 -30.61 19.06 -11.15
CA LYS A 104 -31.66 19.39 -12.12
C LYS A 104 -31.50 18.56 -13.40
N GLN A 105 -30.31 18.55 -13.98
CA GLN A 105 -30.01 17.76 -15.18
C GLN A 105 -30.26 16.26 -15.00
N LEU A 106 -29.90 15.69 -13.84
CA LEU A 106 -30.17 14.27 -13.53
C LEU A 106 -31.67 13.96 -13.35
N LYS A 107 -32.50 14.94 -12.97
CA LYS A 107 -33.96 14.77 -12.92
C LYS A 107 -34.56 14.83 -14.33
N ASP A 108 -34.10 15.79 -15.12
CA ASP A 108 -34.57 16.00 -16.49
C ASP A 108 -34.19 14.81 -17.40
N SER A 109 -33.05 14.16 -17.14
CA SER A 109 -32.59 12.95 -17.87
C SER A 109 -33.28 11.64 -17.45
N LYS A 110 -34.09 11.64 -16.38
CA LYS A 110 -34.82 10.46 -15.87
C LYS A 110 -36.33 10.52 -16.16
N MET A 111 -36.80 11.61 -16.76
CA MET A 111 -38.12 11.74 -17.38
C MET A 111 -38.03 11.28 -18.84
#